data_AF-A0A2S4S288-F1
#
_entry.id   AF-A0A2S4S288-F1
#
_cell.length_a   1.000
_cell.length_b   1.000
_cell.length_c   1.000
_cell.angle_alpha   90.00
_cell.angle_beta   90.00
_cell.angle_gamma   90.00
#
_symmetry.space_group_name_H-M   'P 1'
#
loop_
_entity.id
_entity.type
_entity.pdbx_description
1 polymer ?
#
loop_
_entity_poly.entity_id
_entity_poly.type
_entity_poly.pdbx_seq_one_letter_code
_entity_poly.pdbx_strand_id
1 'polypeptide(L)'
;MANWQSIDELHDISADLPRFTLALRELSTRLGLDFAQLDADHISLRCHQNATAERWRRGFEQCAELLSENIINGRPICLFKLHAPVCVEHWSFSVVELPWPGEKRYPHEGWEHIEIVLPGEPDTLNARALALLSDEGLSQPGIFVKTSSPHGERERLPNPTLAVTDGQVTIKFHPWSIEDIVASEQQKE
;
A
#
# COMPACT_ATOMS: atom_id res chain seq x y z
N MET A 1 14.01 -19.95 -2.75
CA MET A 1 13.95 -18.49 -3.00
C MET A 1 14.27 -17.78 -1.69
N ALA A 2 14.99 -16.66 -1.72
CA ALA A 2 15.41 -15.96 -0.51
C ALA A 2 14.20 -15.27 0.17
N ASN A 3 14.16 -15.30 1.51
CA ASN A 3 13.21 -14.51 2.28
C ASN A 3 13.68 -13.04 2.27
N TRP A 4 12.77 -12.09 2.03
CA TRP A 4 13.09 -10.66 1.97
C TRP A 4 13.80 -10.15 3.25
N GLN A 5 13.52 -10.75 4.41
CA GLN A 5 14.16 -10.40 5.69
C GLN A 5 15.64 -10.79 5.78
N SER A 6 16.12 -11.66 4.88
CA SER A 6 17.54 -12.06 4.80
C SER A 6 18.34 -11.28 3.75
N ILE A 7 17.72 -10.31 3.07
CA ILE A 7 18.38 -9.51 2.03
C ILE A 7 18.99 -8.26 2.65
N ASP A 8 20.31 -8.07 2.48
CA ASP A 8 21.07 -6.97 3.08
C ASP A 8 20.49 -5.60 2.70
N GLU A 9 20.09 -5.41 1.44
CA GLU A 9 19.50 -4.16 0.96
C GLU A 9 18.16 -3.82 1.62
N LEU A 10 17.45 -4.80 2.17
CA LEU A 10 16.12 -4.67 2.78
C LEU A 10 16.16 -4.71 4.31
N HIS A 11 17.35 -4.71 4.92
CA HIS A 11 17.49 -4.85 6.37
C HIS A 11 16.77 -3.74 7.15
N ASP A 12 16.80 -2.51 6.65
CA ASP A 12 16.15 -1.36 7.29
C ASP A 12 14.63 -1.50 7.32
N ILE A 13 14.00 -1.92 6.22
CA ILE A 13 12.55 -2.16 6.19
C ILE A 13 12.15 -3.42 6.97
N SER A 14 13.05 -4.40 7.10
CA SER A 14 12.83 -5.55 7.99
C SER A 14 12.81 -5.11 9.45
N ALA A 15 13.75 -4.26 9.86
CA ALA A 15 13.82 -3.70 11.20
C ALA A 15 12.67 -2.70 11.49
N ASP A 16 12.14 -2.04 10.47
CA ASP A 16 11.03 -1.08 10.58
C ASP A 16 9.65 -1.75 10.74
N LEU A 17 9.50 -3.00 10.30
CA LEU A 17 8.21 -3.69 10.27
C LEU A 17 7.48 -3.72 11.64
N PRO A 18 8.13 -4.01 12.78
CA PRO A 18 7.45 -3.99 14.08
C PRO A 18 6.86 -2.62 14.45
N ARG A 19 7.53 -1.51 14.09
CA ARG A 19 7.00 -0.15 14.29
C ARG A 19 5.74 0.04 13.46
N PHE A 20 5.76 -0.37 12.20
CA PHE A 20 4.63 -0.26 11.31
C PHE A 20 3.43 -1.11 11.77
N THR A 21 3.66 -2.35 12.19
CA THR A 21 2.62 -3.23 12.73
C THR A 21 1.94 -2.60 13.94
N LEU A 22 2.70 -2.02 14.87
CA LEU A 22 2.14 -1.33 16.03
C LEU A 22 1.30 -0.12 15.62
N ALA A 23 1.84 0.76 14.76
CA ALA A 23 1.13 1.96 14.30
C ALA A 23 -0.19 1.59 13.58
N LEU A 24 -0.15 0.54 12.75
CA LEU A 24 -1.31 0.05 12.02
C LEU A 24 -2.41 -0.49 12.96
N ARG A 25 -2.01 -1.27 13.99
CA ARG A 25 -2.92 -1.77 15.02
C ARG A 25 -3.56 -0.63 15.81
N GLU A 26 -2.77 0.38 16.20
CA GLU A 26 -3.25 1.56 16.91
C GLU A 26 -4.25 2.35 16.07
N LEU A 27 -3.94 2.61 14.79
CA LEU A 27 -4.85 3.30 13.88
C LEU A 27 -6.18 2.53 13.74
N SER A 28 -6.14 1.23 13.50
CA SER A 28 -7.38 0.45 13.32
C SER A 28 -8.20 0.33 14.58
N THR A 29 -7.55 0.22 15.74
CA THR A 29 -8.25 0.26 17.03
C THR A 29 -8.96 1.59 17.20
N ARG A 30 -8.29 2.72 16.89
CA ARG A 30 -8.89 4.05 16.96
C ARG A 30 -10.06 4.21 15.99
N LEU A 31 -9.96 3.61 14.80
CA LEU A 31 -11.02 3.66 13.78
C LEU A 31 -12.18 2.72 14.08
N GLY A 32 -12.04 1.77 15.01
CA GLY A 32 -13.01 0.68 15.21
C GLY A 32 -13.07 -0.26 14.00
N LEU A 33 -11.99 -0.35 13.23
CA LEU A 33 -11.91 -1.17 12.02
C LEU A 33 -11.55 -2.61 12.38
N ASP A 34 -12.42 -3.56 12.05
CA ASP A 34 -12.14 -4.99 12.18
C ASP A 34 -11.45 -5.52 10.92
N PHE A 35 -10.21 -5.96 11.09
CA PHE A 35 -9.39 -6.49 10.01
C PHE A 35 -9.74 -7.94 9.62
N ALA A 36 -10.45 -8.69 10.46
CA ALA A 36 -10.64 -10.14 10.25
C ALA A 36 -11.45 -10.48 8.99
N GLN A 37 -12.20 -9.51 8.45
CA GLN A 37 -13.08 -9.68 7.29
C GLN A 37 -12.56 -9.01 6.02
N LEU A 38 -11.35 -8.45 6.06
CA LEU A 38 -10.82 -7.60 4.99
C LEU A 38 -9.65 -8.27 4.27
N ASP A 39 -9.69 -8.21 2.94
CA ASP A 39 -8.65 -8.74 2.08
C ASP A 39 -7.58 -7.68 1.84
N ALA A 40 -6.39 -7.92 2.38
CA ALA A 40 -5.20 -7.12 2.15
C ALA A 40 -4.69 -7.33 0.72
N ASP A 41 -4.54 -6.24 -0.04
CA ASP A 41 -4.03 -6.27 -1.41
C ASP A 41 -2.50 -6.19 -1.43
N HIS A 42 -1.98 -5.04 -1.02
CA HIS A 42 -0.55 -4.76 -1.03
C HIS A 42 -0.14 -3.84 0.13
N ILE A 43 1.15 -3.86 0.45
CA ILE A 43 1.79 -2.99 1.44
C ILE A 43 2.78 -2.08 0.75
N SER A 44 2.91 -0.84 1.21
CA SER A 44 3.62 0.20 0.46
C SER A 44 4.67 0.90 1.28
N LEU A 45 5.81 1.13 0.63
CA LEU A 45 6.93 1.88 1.17
C LEU A 45 6.83 3.37 0.80
N ARG A 46 7.56 4.20 1.54
CA ARG A 46 7.93 5.56 1.13
C ARG A 46 9.41 5.78 1.35
N CYS A 47 10.02 6.53 0.44
CA CYS A 47 11.36 7.07 0.61
C CYS A 47 11.39 8.51 0.08
N HIS A 48 12.41 9.26 0.50
CA HIS A 48 12.69 10.62 0.05
C HIS A 48 14.05 10.73 -0.67
N GLN A 49 14.84 9.65 -0.73
CA GLN A 49 16.08 9.58 -1.51
C GLN A 49 15.98 8.56 -2.66
N ASN A 50 16.38 8.95 -3.87
CA ASN A 50 16.44 8.03 -5.00
C ASN A 50 17.37 6.85 -4.71
N ALA A 51 18.49 7.09 -4.00
CA ALA A 51 19.42 6.03 -3.61
C ALA A 51 18.77 4.95 -2.71
N THR A 52 17.81 5.33 -1.87
CA THR A 52 17.03 4.38 -1.06
C THR A 52 16.11 3.55 -1.95
N ALA A 53 15.37 4.16 -2.88
CA ALA A 53 14.54 3.43 -3.83
C ALA A 53 15.36 2.44 -4.67
N GLU A 54 16.52 2.84 -5.20
CA GLU A 54 17.40 1.96 -5.97
C GLU A 54 17.97 0.80 -5.13
N ARG A 55 18.28 1.05 -3.86
CA ARG A 55 18.71 0.00 -2.93
C ARG A 55 17.59 -1.00 -2.69
N TRP A 56 16.38 -0.54 -2.37
CA TRP A 56 15.26 -1.43 -2.15
C TRP A 56 14.85 -2.20 -3.41
N ARG A 57 14.88 -1.58 -4.59
CA ARG A 57 14.67 -2.28 -5.87
C ARG A 57 15.63 -3.45 -6.05
N ARG A 58 16.93 -3.22 -5.87
CA ARG A 58 17.95 -4.28 -5.94
C ARG A 58 17.72 -5.38 -4.90
N GLY A 59 17.20 -5.03 -3.72
CA GLY A 59 16.81 -6.01 -2.71
C GLY A 59 15.61 -6.85 -3.14
N PHE A 60 14.53 -6.21 -3.62
CA PHE A 60 13.33 -6.91 -4.06
C PHE A 60 13.56 -7.80 -5.28
N GLU A 61 14.40 -7.38 -6.23
CA GLU A 61 14.77 -8.21 -7.40
C GLU A 61 15.46 -9.54 -7.02
N GLN A 62 15.94 -9.68 -5.78
CA GLN A 62 16.51 -10.95 -5.27
C GLN A 62 15.46 -11.89 -4.66
N CYS A 63 14.30 -11.36 -4.25
CA CYS A 63 13.28 -12.10 -3.50
C CYS A 63 11.85 -11.95 -4.06
N ALA A 64 11.69 -11.36 -5.23
CA ALA A 64 10.40 -11.04 -5.84
C ALA A 64 10.47 -10.96 -7.36
N GLU A 65 9.29 -10.99 -8.00
CA GLU A 65 9.11 -10.71 -9.42
C GLU A 65 8.50 -9.32 -9.61
N LEU A 66 8.98 -8.55 -10.59
CA LEU A 66 8.37 -7.26 -10.95
C LEU A 66 7.04 -7.53 -11.68
N LEU A 67 5.92 -7.12 -11.09
CA LEU A 67 4.59 -7.21 -11.72
C LEU A 67 4.37 -6.07 -12.70
N SER A 68 4.69 -4.85 -12.28
CA SER A 68 4.56 -3.64 -13.10
C SER A 68 5.50 -2.54 -12.64
N GLU A 69 5.84 -1.65 -13.57
CA GLU A 69 6.56 -0.41 -13.34
C GLU A 69 5.89 0.67 -14.17
N ASN A 70 5.21 1.59 -13.48
CA ASN A 70 4.42 2.64 -14.11
C ASN A 70 4.96 4.02 -13.68
N ILE A 71 4.95 4.98 -14.60
CA ILE A 71 5.25 6.38 -14.28
C ILE A 71 3.97 7.04 -13.78
N ILE A 72 3.95 7.44 -12.51
CA ILE A 72 2.80 8.10 -11.87
C ILE A 72 3.27 9.43 -11.31
N ASN A 73 2.68 10.53 -11.79
CA ASN A 73 3.08 11.91 -11.45
C ASN A 73 4.58 12.17 -11.66
N GLY A 74 5.13 11.69 -12.79
CA GLY A 74 6.51 11.97 -13.20
C GLY A 74 7.59 11.14 -12.49
N ARG A 75 7.21 10.12 -11.71
CA ARG A 75 8.15 9.21 -11.04
C ARG A 75 7.77 7.74 -11.24
N PRO A 76 8.73 6.82 -11.22
CA PRO A 76 8.42 5.40 -11.26
C PRO A 76 7.80 4.93 -9.93
N ILE A 77 6.83 4.02 -10.06
CA ILE A 77 6.29 3.21 -8.99
C ILE A 77 6.33 1.76 -9.46
N CYS A 78 7.03 0.92 -8.70
CA CYS A 78 7.17 -0.50 -8.96
C CYS A 78 6.25 -1.31 -8.05
N LEU A 79 5.66 -2.37 -8.58
CA LEU A 79 4.93 -3.37 -7.81
C LEU A 79 5.68 -4.70 -7.90
N PHE A 80 6.09 -5.24 -6.76
CA PHE A 80 6.84 -6.50 -6.66
C PHE A 80 6.00 -7.58 -6.02
N LYS A 81 5.90 -8.75 -6.66
CA LYS A 81 5.30 -9.96 -6.08
C LYS A 81 6.38 -10.77 -5.39
N LEU A 82 6.37 -10.78 -4.07
CA LEU A 82 7.34 -11.48 -3.25
C LEU A 82 7.15 -13.00 -3.34
N HIS A 83 8.25 -13.73 -3.29
CA HIS A 83 8.22 -15.19 -3.14
C HIS A 83 7.78 -15.65 -1.74
N ALA A 84 8.02 -14.82 -0.73
CA ALA A 84 7.58 -15.02 0.64
C ALA A 84 6.95 -13.71 1.15
N PRO A 85 5.75 -13.75 1.73
CA PRO A 85 4.98 -12.54 2.03
C PRO A 85 5.58 -11.73 3.19
N VAL A 86 5.18 -10.46 3.28
CA VAL A 86 5.30 -9.64 4.48
C VAL A 86 4.11 -9.94 5.39
N CYS A 87 4.36 -10.46 6.58
CA CYS A 87 3.30 -10.75 7.55
C CYS A 87 3.08 -9.54 8.48
N VAL A 88 1.83 -9.06 8.57
CA VAL A 88 1.41 -7.98 9.47
C VAL A 88 0.08 -8.38 10.08
N GLU A 89 0.03 -8.54 11.40
CA GLU A 89 -1.12 -9.14 12.09
C GLU A 89 -1.47 -10.53 11.49
N HIS A 90 -2.71 -10.74 11.04
CA HIS A 90 -3.11 -11.96 10.32
C HIS A 90 -2.91 -11.89 8.80
N TRP A 91 -2.55 -10.72 8.26
CA TRP A 91 -2.39 -10.55 6.82
C TRP A 91 -1.02 -11.03 6.33
N SER A 92 -1.03 -11.53 5.09
CA SER A 92 0.15 -11.97 4.36
C SER A 92 0.22 -11.23 3.03
N PHE A 93 0.91 -10.09 3.03
CA PHE A 93 1.08 -9.25 1.84
C PHE A 93 2.10 -9.87 0.89
N SER A 94 1.63 -10.36 -0.25
CA SER A 94 2.50 -10.91 -1.30
C SER A 94 2.97 -9.84 -2.27
N VAL A 95 2.34 -8.66 -2.29
CA VAL A 95 2.71 -7.55 -3.17
C VAL A 95 3.22 -6.37 -2.35
N VAL A 96 4.35 -5.81 -2.78
CA VAL A 96 4.94 -4.58 -2.23
C VAL A 96 4.96 -3.48 -3.29
N GLU A 97 4.45 -2.30 -2.93
CA GLU A 97 4.60 -1.08 -3.72
C GLU A 97 5.88 -0.34 -3.31
N LEU A 98 6.75 -0.06 -4.29
CA LEU A 98 7.94 0.75 -4.17
C LEU A 98 7.83 2.01 -5.04
N PRO A 99 7.36 3.14 -4.48
CA PRO A 99 7.34 4.42 -5.17
C PRO A 99 8.67 5.17 -4.99
N TRP A 100 9.23 5.70 -6.08
CA TRP A 100 10.37 6.64 -6.00
C TRP A 100 9.93 7.92 -5.29
N PRO A 101 10.86 8.77 -4.80
CA PRO A 101 10.49 10.06 -4.20
C PRO A 101 9.61 10.92 -5.13
N GLY A 102 8.53 11.47 -4.57
CA GLY A 102 7.61 12.37 -5.27
C GLY A 102 7.68 13.80 -4.71
N GLU A 103 6.71 14.64 -5.06
CA GLU A 103 6.63 16.02 -4.57
C GLU A 103 6.43 16.10 -3.06
N LYS A 104 5.50 15.30 -2.52
CA LYS A 104 5.31 15.17 -1.07
C LYS A 104 6.53 14.45 -0.46
N ARG A 105 7.19 15.12 0.47
CA ARG A 105 8.31 14.56 1.23
C ARG A 105 7.81 13.81 2.46
N TYR A 106 8.27 12.56 2.58
CA TYR A 106 8.04 11.70 3.73
C TYR A 106 9.33 11.65 4.56
N PRO A 107 9.35 12.19 5.79
CA PRO A 107 10.58 12.23 6.59
C PRO A 107 11.12 10.85 6.93
N HIS A 108 10.23 9.89 7.16
CA HIS A 108 10.56 8.51 7.43
C HIS A 108 10.66 7.72 6.11
N GLU A 109 11.70 6.89 5.99
CA GLU A 109 11.85 5.94 4.90
C GLU A 109 11.57 4.53 5.44
N GLY A 110 10.51 3.90 4.96
CA GLY A 110 10.09 2.56 5.36
C GLY A 110 8.62 2.33 5.05
N TRP A 111 7.96 1.48 5.85
CA TRP A 111 6.55 1.14 5.64
C TRP A 111 5.65 2.32 6.01
N GLU A 112 4.73 2.67 5.10
CA GLU A 112 3.87 3.85 5.26
C GLU A 112 2.38 3.53 5.22
N HIS A 113 1.96 2.60 4.37
CA HIS A 113 0.54 2.27 4.24
C HIS A 113 0.28 0.85 3.75
N ILE A 114 -0.96 0.42 3.92
CA ILE A 114 -1.53 -0.77 3.28
C ILE A 114 -2.73 -0.37 2.45
N GLU A 115 -3.05 -1.19 1.45
CA GLU A 115 -4.28 -1.09 0.68
C GLU A 115 -5.12 -2.36 0.82
N ILE A 116 -6.44 -2.18 0.93
CA ILE A 116 -7.44 -3.22 1.16
C ILE A 116 -8.41 -3.22 -0.01
N VAL A 117 -8.69 -4.41 -0.55
CA VAL A 117 -9.71 -4.56 -1.59
C VAL A 117 -11.09 -4.54 -0.95
N LEU A 118 -11.97 -3.67 -1.46
CA LEU A 118 -13.40 -3.68 -1.19
C LEU A 118 -14.17 -3.93 -2.50
N PRO A 119 -14.41 -5.20 -2.85
CA PRO A 119 -15.11 -5.55 -4.08
C PRO A 119 -16.49 -4.89 -4.18
N GLY A 120 -16.90 -4.52 -5.39
CA GLY A 120 -18.19 -3.91 -5.69
C GLY A 120 -18.05 -2.69 -6.60
N GLU A 121 -19.17 -2.01 -6.85
CA GLU A 121 -19.22 -0.87 -7.77
C GLU A 121 -18.23 0.23 -7.35
N PRO A 122 -17.30 0.67 -8.23
CA PRO A 122 -16.31 1.70 -7.92
C PRO A 122 -16.93 3.00 -7.38
N ASP A 123 -18.04 3.46 -7.96
CA ASP A 123 -18.72 4.69 -7.56
C ASP A 123 -19.23 4.67 -6.10
N THR A 124 -19.40 3.48 -5.53
CA THR A 124 -19.86 3.29 -4.15
C THR A 124 -18.71 3.06 -3.15
N LEU A 125 -17.45 2.99 -3.62
CA LEU A 125 -16.28 2.66 -2.80
C LEU A 125 -16.19 3.56 -1.56
N ASN A 126 -16.23 4.88 -1.73
CA ASN A 126 -16.09 5.81 -0.62
C ASN A 126 -17.15 5.57 0.47
N ALA A 127 -18.41 5.35 0.08
CA ALA A 127 -19.50 5.10 1.03
C ALA A 127 -19.31 3.76 1.75
N ARG A 128 -18.92 2.71 1.02
CA ARG A 128 -18.66 1.38 1.61
C ARG A 128 -17.47 1.39 2.56
N ALA A 129 -16.37 2.06 2.20
CA ALA A 129 -15.19 2.19 3.04
C ALA A 129 -15.49 2.99 4.32
N LEU A 130 -16.20 4.12 4.22
CA LEU A 130 -16.60 4.91 5.39
C LEU A 130 -17.50 4.12 6.34
N ALA A 131 -18.38 3.27 5.83
CA ALA A 131 -19.26 2.44 6.64
C ALA A 131 -18.51 1.38 7.48
N LEU A 132 -17.24 1.09 7.18
CA LEU A 132 -16.39 0.22 7.99
C LEU A 132 -15.74 0.94 9.18
N LEU A 133 -15.77 2.27 9.19
CA LEU A 133 -15.11 3.10 10.18
C LEU A 133 -16.16 3.61 11.17
N SER A 134 -15.83 3.55 12.46
CA SER A 134 -16.73 4.07 13.50
C SER A 134 -16.81 5.60 13.47
N ASP A 135 -18.00 6.15 13.75
CA ASP A 135 -18.20 7.60 13.89
C ASP A 135 -17.26 8.20 14.95
N GLU A 136 -17.09 7.49 16.08
CA GLU A 136 -16.17 7.89 17.14
C GLU A 136 -14.74 7.99 16.60
N GLY A 137 -14.27 6.96 15.89
CA GLY A 137 -12.94 6.93 15.30
C GLY A 137 -12.69 8.03 14.28
N LEU A 138 -13.65 8.25 13.36
CA LEU A 138 -13.58 9.32 12.36
C LEU A 138 -13.57 10.71 12.98
N SER A 139 -14.18 10.89 14.15
CA SER A 139 -14.24 12.17 14.87
C SER A 139 -12.98 12.48 15.70
N GLN A 140 -12.06 11.52 15.85
CA GLN A 140 -10.88 11.71 16.70
C GLN A 140 -9.91 12.75 16.13
N PRO A 141 -9.28 13.57 17.00
CA PRO A 141 -8.23 14.49 16.57
C PRO A 141 -7.08 13.77 15.85
N GLY A 142 -6.60 14.37 14.77
CA GLY A 142 -5.49 13.85 13.98
C GLY A 142 -5.85 12.72 13.02
N ILE A 143 -7.11 12.27 12.95
CA ILE A 143 -7.59 11.39 11.88
C ILE A 143 -7.99 12.23 10.67
N PHE A 144 -7.51 11.84 9.50
CA PHE A 144 -7.82 12.49 8.23
C PHE A 144 -8.28 11.47 7.20
N VAL A 145 -9.36 11.81 6.49
CA VAL A 145 -9.83 11.05 5.34
C VAL A 145 -9.56 11.84 4.06
N LYS A 146 -9.06 11.15 3.03
CA LYS A 146 -8.84 11.70 1.69
C LYS A 146 -9.37 10.73 0.66
N THR A 147 -9.92 11.26 -0.42
CA THR A 147 -10.32 10.48 -1.58
C THR A 147 -9.48 10.89 -2.78
N SER A 148 -9.16 9.93 -3.63
CA SER A 148 -8.42 10.14 -4.87
C SER A 148 -8.83 9.09 -5.90
N SER A 149 -8.60 9.37 -7.17
CA SER A 149 -8.70 8.36 -8.24
C SER A 149 -7.38 8.44 -9.02
N PRO A 150 -6.39 7.59 -8.72
CA PRO A 150 -5.09 7.63 -9.39
C PRO A 150 -5.28 7.31 -10.88
N HIS A 151 -4.90 8.23 -11.77
CA HIS A 151 -4.99 8.03 -13.21
C HIS A 151 -3.63 7.61 -13.76
N GLY A 152 -3.46 6.32 -14.03
CA GLY A 152 -2.30 5.80 -14.76
C GLY A 152 -2.47 5.98 -16.26
N GLU A 153 -1.39 6.10 -17.03
CA GLU A 153 -1.45 6.29 -18.49
C GLU A 153 -2.20 5.16 -19.23
N ARG A 154 -2.27 3.97 -18.61
CA ARG A 154 -2.94 2.78 -19.14
C ARG A 154 -4.19 2.38 -18.37
N GLU A 155 -4.72 3.24 -17.49
CA GLU A 155 -5.85 2.87 -16.62
C GLU A 155 -7.04 2.37 -17.46
N ARG A 156 -7.46 1.13 -17.20
CA ARG A 156 -8.64 0.50 -17.84
C ARG A 156 -9.81 0.31 -16.89
N LEU A 157 -9.54 0.26 -15.58
CA LEU A 157 -10.53 0.07 -14.53
C LEU A 157 -10.55 1.31 -13.63
N PRO A 158 -11.71 1.95 -13.41
CA PRO A 158 -11.80 3.05 -12.46
C PRO A 158 -11.36 2.60 -11.07
N ASN A 159 -10.32 3.23 -10.53
CA ASN A 159 -9.74 2.85 -9.24
C ASN A 159 -9.87 3.96 -8.19
N PRO A 160 -11.10 4.35 -7.77
CA PRO A 160 -11.27 5.28 -6.66
C PRO A 160 -10.67 4.69 -5.39
N THR A 161 -9.95 5.52 -4.66
CA THR A 161 -9.23 5.17 -3.44
C THR A 161 -9.69 6.06 -2.31
N LEU A 162 -10.10 5.46 -1.19
CA LEU A 162 -10.32 6.17 0.07
C LEU A 162 -9.16 5.87 1.00
N ALA A 163 -8.50 6.91 1.51
CA ALA A 163 -7.38 6.82 2.44
C ALA A 163 -7.77 7.42 3.79
N VAL A 164 -7.51 6.69 4.88
CA VAL A 164 -7.64 7.17 6.26
C VAL A 164 -6.28 7.10 6.94
N THR A 165 -5.86 8.18 7.60
CA THR A 165 -4.52 8.32 8.18
C THR A 165 -4.55 9.07 9.50
N ASP A 166 -3.63 8.75 10.40
CA ASP A 166 -3.32 9.54 11.59
C ASP A 166 -2.11 10.49 11.42
N GLY A 167 -1.59 10.60 10.20
CA GLY A 167 -0.37 11.34 9.87
C GLY A 167 0.92 10.53 9.99
N GLN A 168 0.89 9.33 10.58
CA GLN A 168 2.03 8.41 10.67
C GLN A 168 1.87 7.21 9.76
N VAL A 169 0.69 6.59 9.76
CA VAL A 169 0.34 5.43 8.92
C VAL A 169 -0.97 5.71 8.18
N THR A 170 -1.16 5.07 7.04
CA THR A 170 -2.38 5.19 6.24
C THR A 170 -2.95 3.80 5.95
N ILE A 171 -4.27 3.67 5.99
CA ILE A 171 -5.01 2.53 5.44
C ILE A 171 -5.79 3.05 4.25
N LYS A 172 -5.68 2.37 3.11
CA LYS A 172 -6.48 2.70 1.93
C LYS A 172 -7.42 1.58 1.53
N PHE A 173 -8.47 1.95 0.84
CA PHE A 173 -9.46 1.05 0.28
C PHE A 173 -9.63 1.34 -1.20
N HIS A 174 -9.69 0.30 -2.01
CA HIS A 174 -9.92 0.39 -3.46
C HIS A 174 -10.75 -0.80 -3.96
N PRO A 175 -11.39 -0.75 -5.14
CA PRO A 175 -12.31 -1.81 -5.57
C PRO A 175 -11.64 -3.04 -6.20
N TRP A 176 -10.38 -2.94 -6.62
CA TRP A 176 -9.68 -3.97 -7.40
C TRP A 176 -8.40 -4.40 -6.71
N SER A 177 -8.03 -5.67 -6.87
CA SER A 177 -6.67 -6.09 -6.53
C SER A 177 -5.66 -5.51 -7.52
N ILE A 178 -4.40 -5.35 -7.10
CA ILE A 178 -3.35 -4.94 -8.02
C ILE A 178 -3.15 -5.95 -9.16
N GLU A 179 -3.36 -7.24 -8.91
CA GLU A 179 -3.26 -8.26 -9.96
C GLU A 179 -4.34 -8.08 -11.03
N ASP A 180 -5.58 -7.73 -10.64
CA ASP A 180 -6.66 -7.40 -11.57
C ASP A 180 -6.36 -6.14 -12.38
N ILE A 181 -5.80 -5.10 -11.73
CA ILE A 181 -5.39 -3.86 -12.40
C ILE A 181 -4.32 -4.17 -13.44
N VAL A 182 -3.25 -4.87 -13.06
CA VAL A 182 -2.15 -5.24 -13.97
C VAL A 182 -2.65 -6.11 -15.12
N ALA A 183 -3.53 -7.08 -14.86
CA ALA A 183 -4.12 -7.91 -15.90
C ALA A 183 -4.94 -7.08 -16.89
N SER A 184 -5.71 -6.09 -16.42
CA SER A 184 -6.49 -5.19 -17.28
C SER A 184 -5.61 -4.32 -18.18
N GLU A 185 -4.43 -3.90 -17.70
CA GLU A 185 -3.48 -3.08 -18.47
C GLU A 185 -2.68 -3.89 -19.51
N GLN A 186 -2.55 -5.20 -19.31
CA GLN A 186 -1.84 -6.12 -20.21
C GLN A 186 -2.72 -6.70 -21.33
N GLN A 187 -4.04 -6.64 -21.19
CA GLN A 187 -4.95 -7.05 -22.25
C GLN A 187 -4.81 -6.11 -23.46
N LYS A 188 -4.24 -6.64 -24.54
CA LYS A 188 -4.25 -5.99 -25.86
C LYS A 188 -5.67 -6.07 -26.41
N GLU A 189 -6.23 -4.92 -26.79
CA GLU A 189 -7.35 -4.85 -27.73
C GLU A 189 -6.99 -5.54 -29.06
#